data_AF-A0A0R2MVI0-F1
#
_entry.id   AF-A0A0R2MVI0-F1
#
_cell.length_a   1.000
_cell.length_b   1.000
_cell.length_c   1.000
_cell.angle_alpha   90.00
_cell.angle_beta   90.00
_cell.angle_gamma   90.00
#
_symmetry.space_group_name_H-M   'P 1'
#
loop_
_entity.id
_entity.type
_entity.pdbx_description
1 polymer ?
#
loop_
_entity_poly.entity_id
_entity_poly.type
_entity_poly.pdbx_seq_one_letter_code
_entity_poly.pdbx_strand_id
1 'polypeptide(L)'
;MLKWQGYYLSDHTSALKAEAKDAEQMWHQQIPAPMLPAHIKTILEQAQTKQQTVIIYTNITDLEQRFQVPLIGRIQGWENQMLYLGDANFVAITDIRAVMIDSTD
;
A
#
# COMPACT_ATOMS: atom_id res chain seq x y z
N MET A 1 3.27 12.16 24.18
CA MET A 1 2.93 13.20 23.20
C MET A 1 3.99 13.20 22.11
N LEU A 2 3.70 12.62 20.94
CA LEU A 2 4.49 12.79 19.72
C LEU A 2 3.51 13.16 18.60
N LYS A 3 3.65 14.38 18.08
CA LYS A 3 2.92 14.90 16.92
C LYS A 3 3.69 14.46 15.67
N TRP A 4 3.04 13.73 14.77
CA TRP A 4 3.60 13.49 13.43
C TRP A 4 2.88 14.41 12.46
N GLN A 5 3.63 15.42 12.03
CA GLN A 5 3.29 16.43 11.05
C GLN A 5 3.28 15.80 9.65
N GLY A 6 2.13 15.85 8.96
CA GLY A 6 1.97 15.41 7.59
C GLY A 6 1.08 16.38 6.81
N TYR A 7 1.58 17.61 6.66
CA TYR A 7 1.40 18.53 5.53
C TYR A 7 0.26 18.20 4.54
N TYR A 8 -0.90 18.84 4.70
CA TYR A 8 -1.93 18.93 3.64
C TYR A 8 -1.89 20.34 3.07
N LEU A 9 -1.07 20.54 2.02
CA LEU A 9 -1.09 21.79 1.26
C LEU A 9 -2.35 21.84 0.40
N SER A 10 -3.25 22.70 0.82
CA SER A 10 -4.06 23.64 0.03
C SER A 10 -4.47 23.21 -1.38
N ASP A 11 -5.77 22.94 -1.50
CA ASP A 11 -6.71 23.45 -2.51
C ASP A 11 -6.11 23.90 -3.86
N HIS A 12 -6.14 23.03 -4.89
CA HIS A 12 -6.27 23.39 -6.30
C HIS A 12 -6.45 22.14 -7.19
N THR A 13 -7.56 21.39 -7.09
CA THR A 13 -8.00 20.46 -8.16
C THR A 13 -9.35 19.81 -7.86
N SER A 14 -10.44 20.51 -8.18
CA SER A 14 -11.80 19.95 -8.01
C SER A 14 -12.19 18.90 -9.07
N ALA A 15 -11.37 18.69 -10.11
CA ALA A 15 -11.62 17.68 -11.15
C ALA A 15 -10.89 16.35 -10.91
N LEU A 16 -9.65 16.37 -10.42
CA LEU A 16 -8.87 15.15 -10.09
C LEU A 16 -9.36 14.44 -8.82
N LYS A 17 -10.08 15.16 -7.93
CA LYS A 17 -10.66 14.58 -6.71
C LYS A 17 -11.80 13.60 -6.96
N ALA A 18 -12.47 13.67 -8.12
CA ALA A 18 -13.56 12.75 -8.45
C ALA A 18 -13.03 11.36 -8.82
N GLU A 19 -12.01 11.29 -9.69
CA GLU A 19 -11.36 10.02 -10.06
C GLU A 19 -10.59 9.38 -8.90
N ALA A 20 -9.94 10.19 -8.05
CA ALA A 20 -9.31 9.69 -6.83
C ALA A 20 -10.35 9.09 -5.87
N LYS A 21 -11.49 9.76 -5.65
CA LYS A 21 -12.56 9.24 -4.80
C LYS A 21 -13.15 7.93 -5.29
N ASP A 22 -13.36 7.78 -6.60
CA ASP A 22 -13.88 6.53 -7.17
C ASP A 22 -12.87 5.38 -7.01
N ALA A 23 -11.58 5.63 -7.26
CA ALA A 23 -10.54 4.64 -7.04
C ALA A 23 -10.42 4.25 -5.56
N GLU A 24 -10.41 5.23 -4.65
CA GLU A 24 -10.42 5.01 -3.19
C GLU A 24 -11.62 4.16 -2.75
N GLN A 25 -12.82 4.44 -3.28
CA GLN A 25 -14.02 3.67 -2.99
C GLN A 25 -13.95 2.23 -3.52
N MET A 26 -13.39 2.00 -4.70
CA MET A 26 -13.20 0.65 -5.24
C MET A 26 -12.29 -0.20 -4.36
N TRP A 27 -11.16 0.36 -3.89
CA TRP A 27 -10.25 -0.37 -3.00
C TRP A 27 -10.87 -0.69 -1.64
N HIS A 28 -11.68 0.22 -1.10
CA HIS A 28 -12.37 -0.01 0.17
C HIS A 28 -13.41 -1.13 0.10
N GLN A 29 -13.93 -1.45 -1.09
CA GLN A 29 -14.91 -2.53 -1.29
C GLN A 29 -14.27 -3.92 -1.44
N GLN A 30 -12.97 -4.00 -1.74
CA GLN A 30 -12.26 -5.26 -2.03
C GLN A 30 -11.00 -5.41 -1.17
N ILE A 31 -11.15 -5.38 0.15
CA ILE A 31 -10.05 -5.71 1.06
C ILE A 31 -9.88 -7.23 1.11
N PRO A 32 -8.75 -7.80 0.63
CA PRO A 32 -8.52 -9.23 0.64
C PRO A 32 -8.40 -9.78 2.07
N ALA A 33 -8.64 -11.09 2.20
CA ALA A 33 -8.37 -11.83 3.44
C ALA A 33 -6.87 -11.75 3.80
N PRO A 34 -6.53 -11.78 5.10
CA PRO A 34 -5.13 -11.76 5.52
C PRO A 34 -4.41 -13.00 4.99
N MET A 35 -3.24 -12.79 4.40
CA MET A 35 -2.40 -13.86 3.89
C MET A 35 -1.45 -14.37 4.96
N LEU A 36 -0.99 -15.62 4.80
CA LEU A 36 0.04 -16.18 5.65
C LEU A 36 1.38 -15.45 5.41
N PRO A 37 2.19 -15.19 6.45
CA PRO A 37 3.49 -14.53 6.31
C PRO A 37 4.42 -15.23 5.31
N ALA A 38 4.37 -16.57 5.27
CA ALA A 38 5.14 -17.36 4.31
C ALA A 38 4.74 -17.07 2.86
N HIS A 39 3.44 -16.92 2.57
CA HIS A 39 2.95 -16.60 1.23
C HIS A 39 3.31 -15.16 0.83
N ILE A 40 3.16 -14.21 1.77
CA ILE A 40 3.57 -12.82 1.55
C ILE A 40 5.04 -12.77 1.16
N LYS A 41 5.90 -13.47 1.92
CA LYS A 41 7.33 -13.53 1.63
C LYS A 41 7.61 -14.07 0.22
N THR A 42 7.00 -15.21 -0.15
CA THR A 42 7.17 -15.81 -1.49
C THR A 42 6.78 -14.85 -2.61
N ILE A 43 5.64 -14.14 -2.46
CA ILE A 43 5.16 -13.19 -3.46
C ILE A 43 6.11 -11.99 -3.57
N LEU A 44 6.58 -11.46 -2.43
CA LEU A 44 7.54 -10.35 -2.41
C LEU A 44 8.87 -10.74 -3.05
N GLU A 45 9.41 -11.92 -2.73
CA GLU A 45 10.65 -12.45 -3.33
C GLU A 45 10.51 -12.63 -4.85
N GLN A 46 9.38 -13.18 -5.29
CA GLN A 46 9.08 -13.32 -6.72
C GLN A 46 9.01 -11.95 -7.40
N ALA A 47 8.26 -11.01 -6.82
CA ALA A 47 8.05 -9.69 -7.40
C ALA A 47 9.35 -8.89 -7.45
N GLN A 48 10.19 -8.99 -6.42
CA GLN A 48 11.51 -8.36 -6.41
C GLN A 48 12.40 -8.95 -7.52
N THR A 49 12.47 -10.28 -7.62
CA THR A 49 13.28 -10.97 -8.64
C THR A 49 12.86 -10.59 -10.06
N LYS A 50 11.55 -10.45 -10.28
CA LYS A 50 10.98 -10.11 -11.59
C LYS A 50 10.79 -8.61 -11.82
N GLN A 51 11.18 -7.77 -10.86
CA GLN A 51 10.96 -6.31 -10.87
C GLN A 51 9.50 -5.92 -11.17
N GLN A 52 8.55 -6.72 -10.69
CA GLN A 52 7.12 -6.52 -10.89
C GLN A 52 6.56 -5.47 -9.92
N THR A 53 5.54 -4.75 -10.38
CA THR A 53 4.75 -3.87 -9.52
C THR A 53 3.88 -4.73 -8.61
N VAL A 54 3.82 -4.39 -7.33
CA VAL A 54 2.99 -5.07 -6.34
C VAL A 54 1.98 -4.10 -5.73
N ILE A 55 0.85 -4.65 -5.32
CA ILE A 55 -0.22 -4.00 -4.59
C ILE A 55 -0.21 -4.56 -3.18
N ILE A 56 0.05 -3.72 -2.18
CA ILE A 56 0.16 -4.11 -0.78
C ILE A 56 -1.01 -3.53 0.01
N TYR A 57 -1.80 -4.42 0.57
CA TYR A 57 -2.85 -4.10 1.51
C TYR A 57 -2.29 -4.14 2.92
N THR A 58 -2.62 -3.13 3.73
CA THR A 58 -2.17 -3.04 5.11
C THR A 58 -3.33 -3.28 6.08
N ASN A 59 -3.03 -3.68 7.31
CA ASN A 59 -4.00 -3.72 8.40
C ASN A 59 -4.17 -2.33 9.06
N ILE A 60 -3.60 -1.27 8.46
CA ILE A 60 -3.70 0.09 8.96
C ILE A 60 -5.10 0.61 8.61
N THR A 61 -5.79 1.08 9.64
CA THR A 61 -7.10 1.70 9.53
C THR A 61 -7.05 3.14 9.99
N ASP A 62 -7.89 3.98 9.41
CA ASP A 62 -8.07 5.36 9.86
C ASP A 62 -8.92 5.45 11.14
N LEU A 63 -9.17 6.68 11.61
CA LEU A 63 -10.01 6.94 12.79
C LEU A 63 -11.47 6.49 12.61
N GLU A 64 -11.93 6.30 11.36
CA GLU A 64 -13.26 5.82 11.01
C GLU A 64 -13.28 4.29 10.81
N GLN A 65 -12.21 3.58 11.18
CA GLN A 65 -12.02 2.13 10.98
C GLN A 65 -12.05 1.70 9.51
N ARG A 66 -11.76 2.62 8.58
CA ARG A 66 -11.63 2.30 7.16
C ARG A 66 -10.19 1.90 6.86
N PHE A 67 -10.02 0.82 6.11
CA PHE A 67 -8.70 0.42 5.64
C PHE A 67 -8.12 1.49 4.73
N GLN A 68 -6.82 1.72 4.84
CA GLN A 68 -6.13 2.62 3.94
C GLN A 68 -6.06 2.06 2.52
N VAL A 69 -5.95 2.96 1.56
CA VAL A 69 -5.69 2.63 0.15
C VAL A 69 -4.42 1.77 0.07
N PRO A 70 -4.40 0.69 -0.74
CA PRO A 70 -3.22 -0.15 -0.87
C PRO A 70 -2.03 0.63 -1.45
N LEU A 71 -0.83 0.25 -1.01
CA LEU A 71 0.41 0.79 -1.56
C LEU A 71 0.74 0.06 -2.86
N ILE A 72 0.90 0.82 -3.94
CA ILE A 72 1.23 0.27 -5.27
C ILE A 72 2.64 0.73 -5.65
N GLY A 73 3.50 -0.22 -6.01
CA GLY A 73 4.85 0.12 -6.45
C GLY A 73 5.76 -1.08 -6.63
N ARG A 74 6.97 -0.82 -7.14
CA ARG A 74 8.03 -1.83 -7.25
C ARG A 74 8.83 -1.90 -5.96
N ILE A 75 9.19 -3.11 -5.55
CA ILE A 75 10.01 -3.34 -4.36
C ILE A 75 11.43 -2.84 -4.63
N GLN A 76 11.87 -1.83 -3.88
CA GLN A 76 13.26 -1.34 -3.91
C GLN A 76 14.16 -2.14 -2.97
N GLY A 77 13.59 -2.63 -1.86
CA GLY A 77 14.31 -3.41 -0.86
C GLY A 77 13.55 -3.47 0.46
N TRP A 78 14.18 -4.05 1.46
CA TRP A 78 13.68 -4.05 2.84
C TRP A 78 14.82 -3.87 3.83
N GLU A 79 14.57 -3.15 4.91
CA GLU A 79 15.52 -2.93 6.00
C GLU A 79 14.75 -2.78 7.32
N ASN A 80 15.27 -3.31 8.43
CA ASN A 80 14.66 -3.16 9.76
C ASN A 80 13.16 -3.50 9.81
N GLN A 81 12.75 -4.57 9.13
CA GLN A 81 11.34 -4.99 9.02
C GLN A 81 10.42 -3.99 8.30
N MET A 82 10.98 -2.98 7.61
CA MET A 82 10.30 -2.08 6.69
C MET A 82 10.55 -2.54 5.26
N LEU A 83 9.50 -2.63 4.47
CA LEU A 83 9.53 -2.85 3.03
C LEU A 83 9.41 -1.50 2.32
N TYR A 84 10.32 -1.23 1.38
CA TYR A 84 10.34 0.02 0.62
C TYR A 84 9.83 -0.22 -0.81
N LEU A 85 8.89 0.63 -1.23
CA LEU A 85 8.23 0.60 -2.53
C LEU A 85 8.41 1.93 -3.25
N GLY A 86 8.97 1.90 -4.47
CA GLY A 86 9.30 3.12 -5.22
C GLY A 86 10.18 4.08 -4.41
N ASP A 87 10.05 5.39 -4.66
CA ASP A 87 10.92 6.40 -4.05
C ASP A 87 10.46 6.88 -2.65
N ALA A 88 9.18 6.74 -2.30
CA ALA A 88 8.61 7.38 -1.11
C ALA A 88 7.67 6.51 -0.26
N ASN A 89 7.31 5.31 -0.72
CA ASN A 89 6.38 4.46 0.01
C ASN A 89 7.14 3.41 0.83
N PHE A 90 6.74 3.21 2.07
CA PHE A 90 7.28 2.15 2.91
C PHE A 90 6.19 1.61 3.84
N VAL A 91 6.35 0.35 4.25
CA VAL A 91 5.40 -0.34 5.13
C VAL A 91 6.12 -1.35 5.99
N ALA A 92 5.76 -1.42 7.27
CA ALA A 92 6.27 -2.46 8.15
C ALA A 92 5.69 -3.81 7.76
N ILE A 93 6.54 -4.85 7.71
CA ILE A 93 6.14 -6.22 7.31
C ILE A 93 5.03 -6.76 8.22
N THR A 94 5.00 -6.35 9.48
CA THR A 94 3.98 -6.70 10.47
C THR A 94 2.60 -6.16 10.14
N ASP A 95 2.54 -5.04 9.42
CA ASP A 95 1.30 -4.36 9.05
C ASP A 95 0.77 -4.83 7.70
N ILE A 96 1.55 -5.63 6.95
CA ILE A 96 1.11 -6.20 5.68
C ILE A 96 0.01 -7.23 5.94
N ARG A 97 -1.14 -6.98 5.34
CA ARG A 97 -2.29 -7.89 5.35
C ARG A 97 -2.22 -8.88 4.19
N ALA A 98 -2.00 -8.36 2.99
CA ALA A 98 -1.97 -9.14 1.76
C ALA A 98 -1.14 -8.43 0.70
N VAL A 99 -0.58 -9.21 -0.22
CA VAL A 99 0.21 -8.72 -1.35
C VAL A 99 -0.31 -9.36 -2.63
N MET A 100 -0.49 -8.55 -3.67
CA MET A 100 -0.89 -9.00 -5.00
C MET A 100 0.11 -8.45 -6.02
N ILE A 101 0.34 -9.18 -7.09
CA ILE A 101 1.17 -8.71 -8.21
C ILE A 101 0.25 -7.95 -9.16
N ASP A 102 0.62 -6.73 -9.48
CA ASP A 102 -0.03 -5.96 -10.54
C ASP A 102 0.47 -6.50 -11.88
N SER A 103 -0.33 -7.37 -12.50
CA SER A 103 -0.04 -7.98 -13.81
C SER A 103 -0.36 -7.04 -14.96
N THR A 104 -0.06 -5.75 -14.83
CA THR A 104 -0.13 -4.80 -15.94
C THR A 104 1.11 -5.00 -16.81
N ASP A 105 1.00 -5.92 -17.76
CA ASP A 105 1.94 -6.13 -18.88
C ASP A 105 1.74 -5.04 -19.95
#